data_AF-A0A2V6DD61-F1
#
_entry.id   AF-A0A2V6DD61-F1
#
_cell.length_a   1.000
_cell.length_b   1.000
_cell.length_c   1.000
_cell.angle_alpha   90.00
_cell.angle_beta   90.00
_cell.angle_gamma   90.00
#
_symmetry.space_group_name_H-M   'P 1'
#
loop_
_entity.id
_entity.type
_entity.pdbx_description
1 polymer ?
#
loop_
_entity_poly.entity_id
_entity_poly.type
_entity_poly.pdbx_seq_one_letter_code
_entity_poly.pdbx_strand_id
1 'polypeptide(L)'
;MLGLNEKIERSLLKIFLGVVGLVFLLGAGGYFSLSAFRAWQVRRWLAEANALINEHDYKHASLDAQRVLELSPEDADAMRVIARSAESAGSRSAIEFWRRVAELSKNAESDVLA
;
A
#
# COMPACT_ATOMS: atom_id res chain seq x y z
N MET A 1 36.31 -53.14 -17.72
CA MET A 1 34.97 -52.48 -17.70
C MET A 1 35.05 -51.06 -17.10
N LEU A 2 36.00 -50.21 -17.53
CA LEU A 2 36.20 -48.86 -16.94
C LEU A 2 36.00 -47.70 -17.94
N GLY A 3 36.03 -47.94 -19.25
CA GLY A 3 35.90 -46.87 -20.27
C GLY A 3 34.47 -46.53 -20.70
N LEU A 4 33.45 -47.32 -20.32
CA LEU A 4 32.05 -47.02 -20.66
C LEU A 4 31.44 -45.96 -19.74
N ASN A 5 31.80 -45.97 -18.44
CA ASN A 5 31.24 -45.04 -17.45
C ASN A 5 31.62 -43.58 -17.74
N GLU A 6 32.86 -43.31 -18.18
CA GLU A 6 33.36 -41.96 -18.40
C GLU A 6 32.65 -41.23 -19.57
N LYS A 7 32.26 -41.98 -20.61
CA LYS A 7 31.47 -41.44 -21.73
C LYS A 7 30.01 -41.19 -21.32
N ILE A 8 29.45 -42.09 -20.51
CA ILE A 8 28.08 -41.97 -20.01
C ILE A 8 27.96 -40.79 -19.03
N GLU A 9 28.93 -40.60 -18.13
CA GLU A 9 29.01 -39.46 -17.21
C GLU A 9 29.01 -38.11 -17.95
N ARG A 10 29.87 -37.96 -18.97
CA ARG A 10 29.95 -36.71 -19.74
C ARG A 10 28.68 -36.45 -20.56
N SER A 11 28.00 -37.49 -21.03
CA SER A 11 26.76 -37.34 -21.78
C SER A 11 25.58 -37.03 -20.86
N LEU A 12 25.50 -37.67 -19.69
CA LEU A 12 24.51 -37.38 -18.66
C LEU A 12 24.67 -35.98 -18.10
N LEU A 13 25.89 -35.52 -17.85
CA LEU A 13 26.17 -34.15 -17.42
C LEU A 13 25.71 -33.11 -18.44
N LYS A 14 25.90 -33.35 -19.74
CA LYS A 14 25.42 -32.45 -20.80
C LYS A 14 23.90 -32.38 -20.88
N ILE A 15 23.22 -33.52 -20.76
CA ILE A 15 21.75 -33.58 -20.74
C ILE A 15 21.23 -32.89 -19.48
N PHE A 16 21.84 -33.15 -18.32
CA PHE A 16 21.47 -32.51 -17.07
C PHE A 16 21.65 -30.99 -17.11
N LEU A 17 22.78 -30.50 -17.64
CA LEU A 17 22.99 -29.06 -17.84
C LEU A 17 21.95 -28.44 -18.80
N GLY A 18 21.58 -29.17 -19.86
CA GLY A 18 20.55 -28.73 -20.79
C GLY A 18 19.17 -28.63 -20.14
N VAL A 19 18.79 -29.63 -19.35
CA VAL A 19 17.52 -29.66 -18.61
C VAL A 19 17.49 -28.59 -17.52
N VAL A 20 18.57 -28.44 -16.75
CA VAL A 20 18.69 -27.39 -15.72
C VAL A 20 18.63 -26.00 -16.36
N GLY A 21 19.32 -25.78 -17.48
CA GLY A 21 19.26 -24.53 -18.23
C GLY A 21 17.86 -24.22 -18.77
N LEU A 22 17.14 -25.24 -19.26
CA LEU A 22 15.76 -25.10 -19.73
C LEU A 22 14.80 -24.76 -18.59
N VAL A 23 14.94 -25.42 -17.43
CA VAL A 23 14.14 -25.12 -16.22
C VAL A 23 14.45 -23.71 -15.72
N PHE A 24 15.72 -23.27 -15.76
CA PHE A 24 16.09 -21.90 -15.41
C PHE A 24 15.52 -20.87 -16.38
N LEU A 25 15.54 -21.15 -17.68
CA LEU A 25 14.96 -20.27 -18.71
C LEU A 25 13.45 -20.14 -18.56
N LEU A 26 12.75 -21.25 -18.29
CA LEU A 26 11.31 -21.24 -18.03
C LEU A 26 10.96 -20.56 -16.70
N GLY A 27 11.76 -20.80 -15.66
CA GLY A 27 11.61 -20.15 -14.35
C GLY A 27 11.86 -18.64 -14.40
N ALA A 28 12.94 -18.21 -15.08
CA ALA A 28 13.28 -16.80 -15.26
C ALA A 28 12.26 -16.08 -16.15
N GLY A 29 11.81 -16.71 -17.24
CA GLY A 29 10.74 -16.19 -18.10
C GLY A 29 9.40 -16.05 -17.37
N GLY A 30 9.04 -17.03 -16.54
CA GLY A 30 7.86 -16.97 -15.68
C GLY A 30 7.96 -15.88 -14.60
N TYR A 31 9.14 -15.71 -13.99
CA TYR A 31 9.38 -14.68 -12.97
C TYR A 31 9.30 -13.26 -13.56
N PHE A 32 9.87 -13.07 -14.76
CA PHE A 32 9.80 -11.79 -15.46
C PHE A 32 8.37 -11.46 -15.90
N SER A 33 7.61 -12.44 -16.37
CA SER A 33 6.20 -12.28 -16.77
C SER A 33 5.31 -11.88 -15.60
N LEU A 34 5.55 -12.41 -14.39
CA LEU A 34 4.81 -12.04 -13.18
C LEU A 34 5.14 -10.62 -12.70
N SER A 35 6.40 -10.20 -12.82
CA SER A 35 6.83 -8.85 -12.39
C SER A 35 6.23 -7.74 -13.27
N ALA A 36 6.19 -7.94 -14.59
CA ALA A 36 5.59 -6.99 -15.53
C ALA A 36 4.07 -6.91 -15.37
N PHE A 37 3.41 -8.06 -15.10
CA PHE A 37 1.97 -8.09 -14.84
C PHE A 37 1.61 -7.39 -13.52
N ARG A 38 2.41 -7.58 -12.46
CA ARG A 38 2.25 -6.85 -11.20
C ARG A 38 2.49 -5.35 -11.38
N ALA A 39 3.50 -4.94 -12.15
CA ALA A 39 3.75 -3.52 -12.42
C ALA A 39 2.60 -2.88 -13.21
N TRP A 40 1.99 -3.62 -14.13
CA TRP A 40 0.81 -3.17 -14.88
C TRP A 40 -0.44 -3.10 -13.99
N GLN A 41 -0.69 -4.09 -13.13
CA GLN A 41 -1.77 -4.07 -12.15
C GLN A 41 -1.62 -2.93 -11.14
N VAL A 42 -0.40 -2.72 -10.62
CA VAL A 42 -0.11 -1.61 -9.69
C VAL A 42 -0.34 -0.26 -10.35
N ARG A 43 0.01 -0.09 -11.63
CA ARG A 43 -0.28 1.15 -12.37
C ARG A 43 -1.78 1.37 -12.60
N ARG A 44 -2.54 0.29 -12.88
CA ARG A 44 -4.00 0.36 -13.03
C ARG A 44 -4.67 0.70 -11.70
N TRP A 45 -4.25 0.06 -10.61
CA TRP A 45 -4.78 0.28 -9.26
C TRP A 45 -4.33 1.63 -8.69
N LEU A 46 -3.16 2.15 -9.07
CA LEU A 46 -2.73 3.53 -8.75
C LEU A 46 -3.53 4.56 -9.54
N ALA A 47 -3.91 4.27 -10.79
CA ALA A 47 -4.79 5.16 -11.55
C ALA A 47 -6.21 5.19 -10.95
N GLU A 48 -6.69 4.06 -10.44
CA GLU A 48 -7.97 3.93 -9.73
C GLU A 48 -7.90 4.56 -8.32
N ALA A 49 -6.81 4.38 -7.59
CA ALA A 49 -6.56 5.04 -6.30
C ALA A 49 -6.39 6.56 -6.46
N ASN A 50 -5.72 7.03 -7.52
CA ASN A 50 -5.66 8.46 -7.84
C ASN A 50 -7.02 9.00 -8.33
N ALA A 51 -7.85 8.16 -8.96
CA ALA A 51 -9.23 8.52 -9.27
C ALA A 51 -10.06 8.65 -7.99
N LEU A 52 -9.93 7.73 -7.03
CA LEU A 52 -10.56 7.78 -5.69
C LEU A 52 -10.07 8.97 -4.84
N ILE A 53 -8.79 9.33 -4.91
CA ILE A 53 -8.24 10.55 -4.28
C ILE A 53 -8.83 11.80 -4.94
N ASN A 54 -8.96 11.81 -6.27
CA ASN A 54 -9.67 12.87 -7.01
C ASN A 54 -11.19 12.85 -6.76
N GLU A 55 -11.75 11.75 -6.25
CA GLU A 55 -13.18 11.59 -5.96
C GLU A 55 -13.57 12.11 -4.57
N HIS A 56 -12.62 12.65 -3.79
CA HIS A 56 -12.94 13.32 -2.52
C HIS A 56 -13.74 12.40 -1.58
N ASP A 57 -13.26 11.16 -1.37
CA ASP A 57 -13.89 10.19 -0.47
C ASP A 57 -13.65 10.52 1.02
N TYR A 58 -14.02 11.75 1.38
CA TYR A 58 -14.06 12.22 2.75
C TYR A 58 -15.06 11.44 3.60
N LYS A 59 -15.99 10.72 2.98
CA LYS A 59 -16.91 9.83 3.69
C LYS A 59 -16.17 8.70 4.38
N HIS A 60 -15.34 7.94 3.67
CA HIS A 60 -14.57 6.86 4.31
C HIS A 60 -13.53 7.40 5.29
N ALA A 61 -12.85 8.50 4.93
CA ALA A 61 -11.91 9.15 5.84
C ALA A 61 -12.58 9.66 7.13
N SER A 62 -13.80 10.20 7.05
CA SER A 62 -14.55 10.62 8.23
C SER A 62 -14.98 9.44 9.12
N LEU A 63 -15.27 8.27 8.54
CA LEU A 63 -15.61 7.05 9.28
C LEU A 63 -14.41 6.44 10.00
N ASP A 64 -13.24 6.45 9.37
CA ASP A 64 -11.99 6.05 10.02
C ASP A 64 -11.62 7.03 11.14
N ALA A 65 -11.76 8.33 10.90
CA ALA A 65 -11.53 9.36 11.91
C ALA A 65 -12.49 9.25 13.11
N GLN A 66 -13.76 8.87 12.88
CA GLN A 66 -14.70 8.59 13.97
C GLN A 66 -14.22 7.43 14.85
N ARG A 67 -13.75 6.33 14.25
CA ARG A 67 -13.18 5.19 15.02
C ARG A 67 -11.97 5.60 15.84
N VAL A 68 -11.12 6.49 15.32
CA VAL A 68 -9.99 7.03 16.10
C VAL A 68 -10.49 7.89 17.26
N LEU A 69 -11.48 8.74 17.04
CA LEU A 69 -12.08 9.56 18.12
C LEU A 69 -12.81 8.74 19.18
N GLU A 70 -13.33 7.55 18.85
CA GLU A 70 -13.88 6.61 19.84
C GLU A 70 -12.79 6.07 20.78
N LEU A 71 -11.59 5.84 20.26
CA LEU A 71 -10.44 5.36 21.02
C LEU A 71 -9.67 6.48 21.72
N SER A 72 -9.65 7.67 21.12
CA SER A 72 -8.88 8.83 21.56
C SER A 72 -9.65 10.12 21.23
N PRO A 73 -10.58 10.54 22.11
CA PRO A 73 -11.46 11.69 21.85
C PRO A 73 -10.73 13.03 21.68
N GLU A 74 -9.49 13.11 22.15
CA GLU A 74 -8.69 14.33 22.16
C GLU A 74 -7.70 14.42 20.99
N ASP A 75 -7.74 13.46 20.06
CA ASP A 75 -6.87 13.45 18.89
C ASP A 75 -7.26 14.58 17.90
N ALA A 76 -6.41 15.60 17.85
CA ALA A 76 -6.62 16.78 17.01
C ALA A 76 -6.52 16.47 15.51
N ASP A 77 -5.77 15.44 15.11
CA ASP A 77 -5.61 15.05 13.71
C ASP A 77 -6.83 14.27 13.21
N ALA A 78 -7.40 13.40 14.04
CA ALA A 78 -8.66 12.73 13.73
C ALA A 78 -9.81 13.76 13.60
N MET A 79 -9.89 14.73 14.52
CA MET A 79 -10.88 15.82 14.43
C MET A 79 -10.69 16.67 13.17
N ARG A 80 -9.44 16.87 12.71
CA ARG A 80 -9.12 17.63 11.49
C ARG A 80 -9.63 16.94 10.22
N VAL A 81 -9.61 15.60 10.18
CA VAL A 81 -10.17 14.83 9.06
C VAL A 81 -11.69 15.02 8.97
N ILE A 82 -12.41 15.02 10.10
CA ILE A 82 -13.85 15.30 10.12
C ILE A 82 -14.15 16.75 9.71
N ALA A 83 -13.33 17.71 10.15
CA ALA A 83 -13.48 19.11 9.77
C ALA A 83 -13.34 19.32 8.26
N ARG A 84 -12.29 18.76 7.64
CA ARG A 84 -12.10 18.80 6.18
C ARG A 84 -13.22 18.09 5.42
N SER A 85 -13.72 16.98 5.95
CA SER A 85 -14.85 16.28 5.36
C SER A 85 -16.12 17.16 5.36
N ALA A 86 -16.42 17.82 6.47
CA ALA A 86 -17.56 18.71 6.59
C ALA A 86 -17.41 19.96 5.69
N GLU A 87 -16.18 20.48 5.55
CA GLU A 87 -15.84 21.60 4.67
C GLU A 87 -16.05 21.23 3.20
N SER A 88 -15.55 20.07 2.76
CA SER A 88 -15.77 19.58 1.40
C SER A 88 -17.25 19.30 1.11
N ALA A 89 -18.04 18.96 2.13
CA ALA A 89 -19.48 18.78 2.00
C ALA A 89 -20.26 20.11 1.99
N GLY A 90 -19.58 21.26 2.16
CA GLY A 90 -20.23 22.57 2.24
C GLY A 90 -21.09 22.76 3.49
N SER A 91 -20.88 21.95 4.53
CA SER A 91 -21.67 21.99 5.75
C SER A 91 -21.24 23.14 6.64
N ARG A 92 -22.21 23.89 7.20
CA ARG A 92 -21.96 24.95 8.18
C ARG A 92 -21.30 24.42 9.47
N SER A 93 -21.44 23.13 9.75
CA SER A 93 -20.79 22.46 10.88
C SER A 93 -19.26 22.35 10.76
N ALA A 94 -18.68 22.58 9.57
CA ALA A 94 -17.24 22.57 9.36
C ALA A 94 -16.51 23.57 10.29
N ILE A 95 -17.11 24.75 10.51
CA ILE A 95 -16.54 25.80 11.37
C ILE A 95 -16.47 25.34 12.84
N GLU A 96 -17.48 24.59 13.29
CA GLU A 96 -17.51 24.07 14.66
C GLU A 96 -16.45 22.99 14.87
N PHE A 97 -16.24 22.12 13.87
CA PHE A 97 -15.17 21.12 13.92
C PHE A 97 -13.78 21.76 13.90
N TRP A 98 -13.56 22.77 13.06
CA TRP A 98 -12.30 23.51 13.06
C TRP A 98 -12.01 24.24 14.38
N ARG A 99 -13.05 24.73 15.07
CA ARG A 99 -12.90 25.28 16.41
C ARG A 99 -12.42 24.23 17.41
N ARG A 100 -13.02 23.03 17.39
CA ARG A 100 -12.56 21.90 18.24
C ARG A 100 -11.13 21.47 17.93
N VAL A 101 -10.72 21.45 16.67
CA VAL A 101 -9.32 21.16 16.29
C VAL A 101 -8.36 22.15 16.95
N ALA A 102 -8.70 23.45 16.91
CA ALA A 102 -7.86 24.49 17.51
C ALA A 102 -7.79 24.37 19.04
N GLU A 103 -8.91 24.04 19.70
CA GLU A 103 -8.96 23.79 21.14
C GLU A 103 -8.11 22.58 21.54
N LEU A 104 -8.26 21.45 20.84
CA LEU A 104 -7.49 20.23 21.10
C LEU A 104 -5.99 20.44 20.85
N SER A 105 -5.62 21.12 19.77
CA SER A 105 -4.22 21.41 19.46
C SER A 105 -3.58 22.32 20.52
N LYS A 106 -4.32 23.30 21.04
CA LYS A 106 -3.83 24.19 22.09
C LYS A 106 -3.62 23.44 23.40
N ASN A 107 -4.55 22.54 23.74
CA ASN A 107 -4.44 21.72 24.96
C ASN A 107 -3.23 20.77 24.88
N ALA A 108 -3.03 20.13 23.71
CA ALA A 108 -1.87 19.28 23.47
C ALA A 108 -0.55 20.06 23.60
N GLU A 109 -0.48 21.29 23.09
CA GLU A 109 0.69 22.15 23.23
C GLU A 109 0.95 22.55 24.70
N SER A 110 -0.11 22.87 25.47
CA SER A 110 0.05 23.17 26.89
C SER A 110 0.51 21.97 27.73
N ASP A 111 0.08 20.75 27.39
CA ASP A 111 0.48 19.53 28.09
C ASP A 111 1.96 19.20 27.89
N VAL A 112 2.52 19.50 26.71
CA VAL A 112 3.95 19.29 26.42
C VAL A 112 4.84 20.31 27.15
N LEU A 113 4.29 21.46 27.55
CA LEU A 113 5.02 22.55 28.20
C LEU A 113 4.87 22.58 29.74
N ALA A 114 4.05 21.70 30.31
CA ALA A 114 3.84 21.54 31.76
C ALA A 114 4.85 20.56 32.39
#